data_AF-A0A9E5FSU4-F1
#
_entry.id   AF-A0A9E5FSU4-F1
#
_cell.length_a   1.000
_cell.length_b   1.000
_cell.length_c   1.000
_cell.angle_alpha   90.00
_cell.angle_beta   90.00
_cell.angle_gamma   90.00
#
_symmetry.space_group_name_H-M   'P 1'
#
loop_
_entity.id
_entity.type
_entity.pdbx_description
1 polymer ?
#
loop_
_entity_poly.entity_id
_entity_poly.type
_entity_poly.pdbx_seq_one_letter_code
_entity_poly.pdbx_strand_id
1 'polypeptide(L)'
;TEGLYAEVLRRPGLMESLQRDHRITLAGPTTLLAMLGSLQMGFRTLALEKRSSEVWQVLGAVKTEFEKFGGVLAKVKSQTETVLNTLNSAETRSRAMGRALRQVEALPEPQAQALLPSDTYADPADSDPV
;
A
#
# COMPACT_ATOMS: atom_id res chain seq x y z
N THR A 1 -37.71 13.32 -43.06
CA THR A 1 -36.71 14.21 -42.41
C THR A 1 -35.42 14.36 -43.21
N GLU A 2 -34.96 13.35 -43.96
CA GLU A 2 -33.80 13.45 -44.86
C GLU A 2 -34.04 14.15 -46.21
N GLY A 3 -35.30 14.50 -46.52
CA GLY A 3 -35.68 15.02 -47.84
C GLY A 3 -34.95 16.29 -48.27
N LEU A 4 -34.73 17.23 -47.35
CA LEU A 4 -33.98 18.47 -47.65
C LEU A 4 -32.49 18.19 -47.88
N TYR A 5 -31.89 17.30 -47.11
CA TYR A 5 -30.49 16.88 -47.30
C TYR A 5 -30.30 16.20 -48.67
N ALA A 6 -31.22 15.31 -49.04
CA ALA A 6 -31.22 14.65 -50.35
C ALA A 6 -31.40 15.65 -51.50
N GLU A 7 -32.24 16.68 -51.33
CA GLU A 7 -32.46 17.71 -52.35
C GLU A 7 -31.22 18.59 -52.57
N VAL A 8 -30.49 18.89 -51.50
CA VAL A 8 -29.23 19.64 -51.59
C VAL A 8 -28.14 18.81 -52.29
N LEU A 9 -28.08 17.49 -52.03
CA LEU A 9 -27.16 16.58 -52.73
C LEU A 9 -27.47 16.42 -54.22
N ARG A 10 -28.73 16.62 -54.63
CA ARG A 10 -29.14 16.57 -56.04
C ARG A 10 -28.64 17.76 -56.87
N ARG A 11 -28.08 18.80 -56.24
CA ARG A 11 -27.48 19.96 -56.92
C ARG A 11 -26.00 19.71 -57.18
N PRO A 12 -25.57 19.46 -58.44
CA PRO A 12 -24.17 19.18 -58.75
C PRO A 12 -23.26 20.35 -58.34
N GLY A 13 -22.09 20.05 -57.76
CA GLY A 13 -21.08 21.05 -57.40
C GLY A 13 -21.36 21.88 -56.15
N LEU A 14 -22.59 21.88 -55.62
CA LEU A 14 -22.95 22.68 -54.44
C LEU A 14 -22.18 22.22 -53.19
N MET A 15 -22.18 20.91 -52.92
CA MET A 15 -21.45 20.35 -51.77
C MET A 15 -19.94 20.63 -51.86
N GLU A 16 -19.38 20.53 -53.05
CA GLU A 16 -17.94 20.73 -53.30
C GLU A 16 -17.54 22.19 -53.10
N SER A 17 -18.36 23.15 -53.53
CA SER A 17 -18.12 24.58 -53.28
C SER A 17 -18.28 24.92 -51.80
N LEU A 18 -19.32 24.44 -51.11
CA LEU A 18 -19.47 24.67 -49.67
C LEU A 18 -18.28 24.11 -48.86
N GLN A 19 -17.78 22.92 -49.23
CA GLN A 19 -16.66 22.30 -48.52
C GLN A 19 -15.34 23.00 -48.84
N ARG A 20 -15.08 23.31 -50.11
CA ARG A 20 -13.79 23.88 -50.56
C ARG A 20 -13.67 25.36 -50.25
N ASP A 21 -14.70 26.14 -50.55
CA ASP A 21 -14.66 27.60 -50.50
C ASP A 21 -15.05 28.13 -49.12
N HIS A 22 -15.88 27.38 -48.38
CA HIS A 22 -16.43 27.82 -47.10
C HIS A 22 -16.14 26.88 -45.91
N ARG A 23 -15.53 25.72 -46.13
CA ARG A 23 -15.28 24.69 -45.10
C ARG A 23 -16.55 24.24 -44.37
N ILE A 24 -17.70 24.27 -45.07
CA ILE A 24 -18.99 23.86 -44.54
C ILE A 24 -19.27 22.43 -44.99
N THR A 25 -19.50 21.54 -44.03
CA THR A 25 -19.95 20.16 -44.29
C THR A 25 -21.46 20.10 -44.11
N LEU A 26 -22.18 19.71 -45.16
CA LEU A 26 -23.60 19.44 -45.07
C LEU A 26 -23.84 18.14 -44.30
N ALA A 27 -24.71 18.18 -43.29
CA ALA A 27 -25.09 16.99 -42.54
C ALA A 27 -26.61 16.87 -42.49
N GLY A 28 -27.14 15.74 -42.98
CA GLY A 28 -28.52 15.35 -42.75
C GLY A 28 -28.73 14.93 -41.29
N PRO A 29 -29.99 14.90 -40.79
CA PRO A 29 -30.31 14.45 -39.44
C PRO A 29 -29.62 13.13 -39.01
N THR A 30 -29.60 12.12 -39.88
CA THR A 30 -28.95 10.83 -39.59
C THR A 30 -27.43 10.92 -39.60
N THR A 31 -26.85 11.66 -40.56
CA THR A 31 -25.40 11.87 -40.63
C THR A 31 -24.90 12.65 -39.42
N LEU A 32 -25.63 13.68 -39.01
CA LEU A 32 -25.34 14.47 -37.82
C LEU A 32 -25.44 13.60 -36.56
N LEU A 33 -26.47 12.76 -36.44
CA LEU A 33 -26.60 11.83 -35.32
C LEU A 33 -25.42 10.83 -35.27
N ALA A 34 -24.98 10.32 -36.43
CA ALA A 34 -23.81 9.44 -36.52
C ALA A 34 -22.51 10.17 -36.13
N MET A 35 -22.32 11.41 -36.58
CA MET A 35 -21.17 12.24 -36.20
C MET A 35 -21.15 12.50 -34.69
N LEU A 36 -22.30 12.88 -34.10
CA LEU A 36 -22.40 13.07 -32.65
C LEU A 36 -22.14 11.77 -31.87
N GLY A 37 -22.67 10.65 -32.35
CA GLY A 37 -22.43 9.34 -31.74
C GLY A 37 -20.95 8.93 -31.76
N SER A 38 -20.27 9.13 -32.89
CA SER A 38 -18.83 8.87 -33.00
C SER A 38 -17.98 9.80 -32.13
N LEU A 39 -18.33 11.10 -32.06
CA LEU A 39 -17.65 12.07 -31.19
C LEU A 39 -17.86 11.75 -29.71
N GLN A 40 -19.07 11.35 -29.31
CA GLN A 40 -19.38 10.94 -27.95
C GLN A 40 -18.54 9.75 -27.51
N MET A 41 -18.34 8.77 -28.41
CA MET A 41 -17.46 7.63 -28.16
C MET A 41 -15.99 8.08 -28.05
N GLY A 42 -15.54 9.00 -28.91
CA GLY A 42 -14.21 9.60 -28.83
C GLY A 42 -13.93 10.31 -27.50
N PHE A 43 -14.87 11.11 -26.99
CA PHE A 43 -14.74 11.74 -25.68
C PHE A 43 -14.76 10.75 -24.52
N ARG A 44 -15.57 9.68 -24.61
CA ARG A 44 -15.57 8.59 -23.62
C ARG A 44 -14.23 7.87 -23.57
N THR A 45 -13.64 7.57 -24.72
CA THR A 45 -12.31 6.94 -24.80
C THR A 45 -11.23 7.87 -24.24
N LEU A 46 -11.23 9.16 -24.60
CA LEU A 46 -10.28 10.13 -24.07
C LEU A 46 -10.36 10.28 -22.54
N ALA A 47 -11.57 10.22 -21.98
CA ALA A 47 -11.77 10.23 -20.53
C ALA A 47 -11.27 8.93 -19.86
N LEU A 48 -11.37 7.79 -20.55
CA LEU A 48 -10.86 6.51 -20.08
C LEU A 48 -9.32 6.45 -20.12
N GLU A 49 -8.69 6.97 -21.17
CA GLU A 49 -7.23 7.07 -21.27
C GLU A 49 -6.62 7.88 -20.11
N LYS A 50 -7.30 8.93 -19.66
CA LYS A 50 -6.89 9.69 -18.46
C LYS A 50 -6.83 8.81 -17.20
N ARG A 51 -7.70 7.81 -17.06
CA ARG A 51 -7.70 6.88 -15.89
C ARG A 51 -6.57 5.87 -15.91
N SER A 52 -5.98 5.56 -17.06
CA SER A 52 -4.77 4.71 -17.11
C SER A 52 -3.55 5.40 -16.47
N SER A 53 -3.54 6.74 -16.42
CA SER A 53 -2.50 7.52 -15.74
C SER A 53 -2.60 7.42 -14.22
N GLU A 54 -3.81 7.23 -13.67
CA GLU A 54 -4.04 7.07 -12.24
C GLU A 54 -3.46 5.74 -11.72
N VAL A 55 -3.59 4.66 -12.50
CA VAL A 55 -3.05 3.34 -12.14
C VAL A 55 -1.52 3.39 -11.99
N TRP A 56 -0.83 4.07 -12.91
CA TRP A 56 0.63 4.26 -12.83
C TRP A 56 1.05 5.08 -11.61
N GLN A 57 0.29 6.12 -11.24
CA GLN A 57 0.57 6.90 -10.03
C GLN A 57 0.36 6.07 -8.75
N VAL A 58 -0.71 5.27 -8.69
CA VAL A 58 -0.97 4.38 -7.55
C VAL A 58 0.14 3.33 -7.43
N LEU A 59 0.56 2.70 -8.53
CA LEU A 59 1.68 1.76 -8.54
C LEU A 59 2.99 2.41 -8.07
N GLY A 60 3.25 3.66 -8.48
CA GLY A 60 4.41 4.43 -8.01
C GLY A 60 4.36 4.72 -6.49
N ALA A 61 3.19 5.06 -5.97
CA ALA A 61 3.00 5.26 -4.53
C ALA A 61 3.21 3.95 -3.75
N VAL A 62 2.67 2.83 -4.24
CA VAL A 62 2.85 1.50 -3.63
C VAL A 62 4.32 1.08 -3.64
N LYS A 63 5.05 1.30 -4.74
CA LYS A 63 6.50 1.02 -4.81
C LYS A 63 7.27 1.76 -3.72
N THR A 64 6.96 3.04 -3.52
CA THR A 64 7.60 3.88 -2.50
C THR A 64 7.34 3.33 -1.08
N GLU A 65 6.13 2.87 -0.81
CA GLU A 65 5.78 2.31 0.50
C GLU A 65 6.48 0.96 0.76
N PHE A 66 6.66 0.15 -0.28
CA PHE A 66 7.44 -1.09 -0.20
C PHE A 66 8.93 -0.84 0.10
N GLU A 67 9.52 0.20 -0.47
CA GLU A 67 10.91 0.59 -0.17
C GLU A 67 11.08 0.99 1.30
N LYS A 68 10.13 1.78 1.85
CA LYS A 68 10.12 2.14 3.28
C LYS A 68 9.95 0.90 4.17
N PHE A 69 9.06 -0.02 3.79
CA PHE A 69 8.85 -1.28 4.51
C PHE A 69 10.14 -2.11 4.58
N GLY A 70 10.94 -2.13 3.52
CA GLY A 70 12.26 -2.77 3.51
C GLY A 70 13.20 -2.20 4.59
N GLY A 71 13.20 -0.88 4.78
CA GLY A 71 13.97 -0.23 5.86
C GLY A 71 13.50 -0.63 7.26
N VAL A 72 12.18 -0.72 7.48
CA VAL A 72 11.60 -1.20 8.74
C VAL A 72 12.00 -2.66 9.00
N LEU A 73 11.91 -3.52 7.99
CA LEU A 73 12.28 -4.93 8.11
C LEU A 73 13.77 -5.11 8.43
N ALA A 74 14.65 -4.29 7.83
CA ALA A 74 16.08 -4.28 8.14
C ALA A 74 16.34 -3.90 9.61
N LYS A 75 15.60 -2.91 10.14
CA LYS A 75 15.70 -2.51 11.55
C LYS A 75 15.24 -3.62 12.50
N VAL A 76 14.13 -4.29 12.17
CA VAL A 76 13.64 -5.43 12.96
C VAL A 76 14.69 -6.55 13.00
N LYS A 77 15.27 -6.90 11.84
CA LYS A 77 16.34 -7.91 11.76
C LYS A 77 17.51 -7.57 12.68
N SER A 78 18.02 -6.34 12.63
CA SER A 78 19.13 -5.90 13.47
C SER A 78 18.80 -5.94 14.97
N GLN A 79 17.57 -5.56 15.35
CA GLN A 79 17.13 -5.65 16.73
C GLN A 79 17.06 -7.11 17.21
N THR A 80 16.55 -8.01 16.37
CA THR A 80 16.49 -9.45 16.69
C THR A 80 17.88 -10.05 16.86
N GLU A 81 18.84 -9.71 15.99
CA GLU A 81 20.24 -10.14 16.13
C GLU A 81 20.86 -9.63 17.45
N THR A 82 20.57 -8.39 17.83
CA THR A 82 21.05 -7.81 19.10
C THR A 82 20.47 -8.56 20.31
N VAL A 83 19.18 -8.87 20.28
CA VAL A 83 18.52 -9.66 21.34
C VAL A 83 19.14 -11.06 21.42
N LEU A 84 19.37 -11.71 20.29
CA LEU A 84 19.99 -13.03 20.22
C LEU A 84 21.40 -13.03 20.86
N ASN A 85 22.22 -12.02 20.54
CA ASN A 85 23.56 -11.87 21.12
C ASN A 85 23.53 -11.66 22.64
N THR A 86 22.54 -10.90 23.12
CA THR A 86 22.34 -10.68 24.56
C THR A 86 21.97 -11.99 25.25
N LEU A 87 21.10 -12.79 24.65
CA LEU A 87 20.67 -14.07 25.19
C LEU A 87 21.82 -15.09 25.24
N ASN A 88 22.65 -15.15 24.20
CA ASN A 88 23.88 -15.98 24.17
C ASN A 88 24.87 -15.58 25.28
N SER A 89 25.00 -14.29 25.54
CA SER A 89 25.88 -13.76 26.60
C SER A 89 25.35 -14.14 28.00
N ALA A 90 24.04 -14.01 28.22
CA ALA A 90 23.38 -14.42 29.46
C ALA A 90 23.51 -15.93 29.69
N GLU A 91 23.35 -16.76 28.65
CA GLU A 91 23.53 -18.20 28.74
C GLU A 91 24.98 -18.57 29.11
N THR A 92 25.96 -17.91 28.50
CA THR A 92 27.38 -18.13 28.82
C THR A 92 27.68 -17.82 30.29
N ARG A 93 27.15 -16.69 30.79
CA ARG A 93 27.28 -16.29 32.20
C ARG A 93 26.56 -17.26 33.15
N SER A 94 25.35 -17.70 32.80
CA SER A 94 24.60 -18.71 33.55
C SER A 94 25.37 -20.02 33.66
N ARG A 95 25.93 -20.52 32.55
CA ARG A 95 26.79 -21.71 32.55
C ARG A 95 28.04 -21.53 33.42
N ALA A 96 28.65 -20.35 33.41
CA ALA A 96 29.79 -20.03 34.28
C ALA A 96 29.41 -20.03 35.76
N MET A 97 28.28 -19.39 36.11
CA MET A 97 27.74 -19.40 37.46
C MET A 97 27.40 -20.81 37.94
N GLY A 98 26.77 -21.63 37.10
CA GLY A 98 26.49 -23.03 37.41
C GLY A 98 27.76 -23.86 37.66
N ARG A 99 28.86 -23.59 36.94
CA ARG A 99 30.15 -24.23 37.22
C ARG A 99 30.74 -23.77 38.56
N ALA A 100 30.67 -22.48 38.88
CA ALA A 100 31.14 -21.94 40.15
C ALA A 100 30.33 -22.48 41.34
N LEU A 101 29.00 -22.55 41.21
CA LEU A 101 28.11 -23.10 42.24
C LEU A 101 28.39 -24.59 42.50
N ARG A 102 28.75 -25.38 41.48
CA ARG A 102 29.16 -26.79 41.68
C ARG A 102 30.46 -26.96 42.47
N GLN A 103 31.31 -25.92 42.54
CA GLN A 103 32.54 -25.95 43.33
C GLN A 103 32.30 -25.58 44.79
N VAL A 104 31.15 -24.94 45.10
CA VAL A 104 30.75 -24.63 46.47
C VAL A 104 30.02 -25.84 47.03
N GLU A 105 30.50 -26.42 48.15
CA GLU A 105 29.80 -27.51 48.83
C GLU A 105 28.35 -27.11 49.14
N ALA A 106 27.40 -27.93 48.72
CA ALA A 106 25.98 -27.68 48.96
C ALA A 106 25.67 -27.86 50.46
N LEU A 107 25.23 -26.78 51.10
CA LEU A 107 24.73 -26.84 52.48
C LEU A 107 23.39 -27.62 52.54
N PRO A 108 23.09 -28.36 53.63
CA PRO A 108 21.79 -28.98 53.83
C PRO A 108 20.66 -27.93 53.77
N GLU A 109 19.56 -28.24 53.06
CA GLU A 109 18.39 -27.36 52.87
C GLU A 109 17.94 -26.56 54.10
N PRO A 110 17.83 -27.14 55.33
CA PRO A 110 17.39 -26.37 56.49
C PRO A 110 18.35 -25.24 56.90
N GLN A 111 19.64 -25.34 56.59
CA GLN A 111 20.63 -24.29 56.89
C GLN A 111 20.65 -23.21 55.80
N ALA A 112 20.39 -23.59 54.54
CA ALA A 112 20.25 -22.64 53.44
C ALA A 112 19.00 -21.75 53.62
N GLN A 113 17.89 -22.34 54.07
CA GLN A 113 16.63 -21.62 54.35
C GLN A 113 16.78 -20.56 55.47
N ALA A 114 17.70 -20.78 56.42
CA ALA A 114 17.95 -19.84 57.52
C ALA A 114 18.80 -18.62 57.08
N LEU A 115 19.53 -18.74 55.97
CA LEU A 115 20.42 -17.70 55.45
C LEU A 115 19.81 -16.90 54.30
N LEU A 116 18.78 -17.44 53.63
CA LEU A 116 18.06 -16.76 52.57
C LEU A 116 16.78 -16.12 53.15
N PRO A 117 16.57 -14.81 53.00
CA PRO A 117 15.32 -14.19 53.41
C PRO A 117 14.16 -14.83 52.64
N SER A 118 13.12 -15.26 53.33
CA SER A 118 11.91 -15.76 52.71
C SER A 118 11.25 -14.62 51.93
N ASP A 119 11.11 -14.78 50.62
CA ASP A 119 10.50 -13.82 49.70
C ASP A 119 9.02 -13.57 50.07
N THR A 120 8.76 -12.68 51.03
CA THR A 120 7.49 -11.95 51.15
C THR A 120 7.57 -10.73 50.24
N TYR A 121 7.54 -10.94 48.94
CA TYR A 121 7.17 -9.88 48.00
C TYR A 121 5.64 -9.80 48.02
N ALA A 122 5.10 -9.00 48.94
CA ALA A 122 3.69 -8.63 48.92
C ALA A 122 3.46 -7.74 47.70
N ASP A 123 2.65 -8.23 46.75
CA ASP A 123 2.20 -7.49 45.58
C ASP A 123 1.28 -6.33 46.02
N PRO A 124 1.63 -5.05 45.78
CA PRO A 124 0.82 -3.90 46.21
C PRO A 124 -0.22 -3.54 45.14
N ALA A 125 -0.98 -4.53 44.67
CA ALA A 125 -1.94 -4.35 43.57
C ALA A 125 -3.40 -4.64 43.96
N ASP A 126 -3.76 -4.47 45.23
CA ASP A 126 -5.16 -4.59 45.65
C ASP A 126 -5.50 -3.66 46.84
N SER A 127 -5.55 -2.36 46.56
CA SER A 127 -6.33 -1.41 47.37
C SER A 127 -6.60 -0.14 46.56
N ASP A 128 -7.70 -0.13 45.81
CA ASP A 128 -8.72 0.93 45.94
C ASP A 128 -9.94 0.63 45.06
N PRO A 129 -11.09 0.40 45.70
CA PRO A 129 -12.35 0.93 45.19
C PRO A 129 -13.00 1.79 46.27
N VAL A 130 -13.15 3.10 46.03
CA VAL A 130 -14.37 3.93 46.23
C VAL A 130 -14.18 5.25 45.50
#